data_AF-A0A6I9P386-F1
#
_entry.id   AF-A0A6I9P386-F1
#
_cell.length_a   1.000
_cell.length_b   1.000
_cell.length_c   1.000
_cell.angle_alpha   90.00
_cell.angle_beta   90.00
_cell.angle_gamma   90.00
#
_symmetry.space_group_name_H-M   'P 1'
#
loop_
_entity.id
_entity.type
_entity.pdbx_description
1 polymer ?
#
loop_
_entity_poly.entity_id
_entity_poly.type
_entity_poly.pdbx_seq_one_letter_code
_entity_poly.pdbx_strand_id
1 'polypeptide(L)'
;MRRTRTRTRHGVGHLSTIAQSHSWTVMEDHKEITQQLEGDLCLPGDRLRSCKSPIIEFYEEILSLAFGLTCQSVSPQMWQLLGVLYEVFQHDCFDYFTDMMPLLHNYVTVDTDMLLSNPKHLEVIYSMCKKVLTIDAGEDAECHAAKLLEVIILQCRGRGIDQCIPLFVEVVLERLMRGVKSSELRTMCLQVAIAALYYNPALLIHTLDNMHFQHNPQPITAHFINQWMNDTEFFLG
;
A
#
# COMPACT_ATOMS: atom_id res chain seq x y z
N MET A 1 33.52 3.73 -21.65
CA MET A 1 32.83 3.55 -20.36
C MET A 1 31.29 3.52 -20.49
N ARG A 2 30.72 2.92 -21.56
CA ARG A 2 29.26 2.85 -21.82
C ARG A 2 28.71 1.43 -22.07
N ARG A 3 29.50 0.37 -21.86
CA ARG A 3 29.11 -1.02 -22.20
C ARG A 3 28.63 -1.88 -21.02
N THR A 4 28.70 -1.39 -19.78
CA THR A 4 28.34 -2.16 -18.57
C THR A 4 26.93 -1.90 -18.04
N ARG A 5 26.22 -0.87 -18.52
CA ARG A 5 24.87 -0.50 -18.01
C ARG A 5 23.71 -1.17 -18.77
N THR A 6 23.95 -1.67 -19.98
CA THR A 6 22.91 -2.33 -20.82
C THR A 6 22.76 -3.82 -20.51
N ARG A 7 23.77 -4.49 -19.95
CA ARG A 7 23.72 -5.94 -19.63
C ARG A 7 22.96 -6.22 -18.33
N THR A 8 23.02 -5.30 -17.36
CA THR A 8 22.29 -5.40 -16.09
C THR A 8 20.79 -5.22 -16.27
N ARG A 9 20.34 -4.31 -17.17
CA ARG A 9 18.91 -4.12 -17.49
C ARG A 9 18.26 -5.33 -18.18
N HIS A 10 19.01 -6.07 -18.99
CA HIS A 10 18.50 -7.30 -19.63
C HIS A 10 18.51 -8.50 -18.66
N GLY A 11 19.41 -8.53 -17.68
CA GLY A 11 19.43 -9.55 -16.63
C GLY A 11 18.30 -9.40 -15.61
N VAL A 12 17.94 -8.18 -15.22
CA VAL A 12 16.83 -7.93 -14.28
C VAL A 12 15.46 -8.23 -14.91
N GLY A 13 15.27 -7.88 -16.20
CA GLY A 13 14.05 -8.24 -16.94
C GLY A 13 13.91 -9.74 -17.22
N HIS A 14 15.02 -10.47 -17.39
CA HIS A 14 14.99 -11.93 -17.49
C HIS A 14 14.74 -12.59 -16.13
N LEU A 15 15.27 -12.07 -15.03
CA LEU A 15 15.04 -12.64 -13.68
C LEU A 15 13.62 -12.36 -13.16
N SER A 16 13.03 -11.18 -13.44
CA SER A 16 11.63 -10.92 -13.12
C SER A 16 10.67 -11.81 -13.93
N THR A 17 11.01 -12.07 -15.20
CA THR A 17 10.22 -12.96 -16.07
C THR A 17 10.43 -14.46 -15.73
N ILE A 18 11.61 -14.85 -15.24
CA ILE A 18 11.91 -16.23 -14.79
C ILE A 18 11.28 -16.49 -13.41
N ALA A 19 11.33 -15.54 -12.48
CA ALA A 19 10.59 -15.61 -11.22
C ALA A 19 9.07 -15.65 -11.45
N GLN A 20 8.58 -14.91 -12.46
CA GLN A 20 7.18 -14.92 -12.88
C GLN A 20 6.76 -16.10 -13.78
N SER A 21 7.64 -17.04 -14.11
CA SER A 21 7.26 -18.20 -14.95
C SER A 21 7.57 -19.54 -14.31
N HIS A 22 8.53 -19.61 -13.38
CA HIS A 22 8.92 -20.87 -12.76
C HIS A 22 8.25 -21.12 -11.39
N SER A 23 7.77 -20.07 -10.69
CA SER A 23 6.94 -20.25 -9.49
C SER A 23 5.46 -20.52 -9.83
N TRP A 24 5.01 -20.06 -11.00
CA TRP A 24 3.60 -20.06 -11.39
C TRP A 24 3.08 -21.45 -11.76
N THR A 25 3.90 -22.27 -12.42
CA THR A 25 3.51 -23.61 -12.85
C THR A 25 3.54 -24.64 -11.72
N VAL A 26 4.28 -24.38 -10.63
CA VAL A 26 4.38 -25.32 -9.49
C VAL A 26 3.27 -25.12 -8.47
N MET A 27 2.73 -23.90 -8.35
CA MET A 27 1.68 -23.57 -7.37
C MET A 27 0.28 -23.99 -7.83
N GLU A 28 0.00 -24.01 -9.14
CA GLU A 28 -1.31 -24.45 -9.67
C GLU A 28 -1.54 -25.97 -9.53
N ASP A 29 -0.48 -26.79 -9.59
CA ASP A 29 -0.59 -28.25 -9.58
C ASP A 29 -0.66 -28.88 -8.17
N HIS A 30 -0.49 -28.10 -7.10
CA HIS A 30 -0.38 -28.66 -5.73
C HIS A 30 -1.14 -27.87 -4.65
N LYS A 31 -2.48 -27.83 -4.73
CA LYS A 31 -3.34 -27.23 -3.70
C LYS A 31 -3.06 -27.69 -2.25
N GLU A 32 -2.65 -28.95 -2.06
CA GLU A 32 -2.27 -29.45 -0.73
C GLU A 32 -1.00 -28.80 -0.18
N ILE A 33 -0.01 -28.53 -1.04
CA ILE A 33 1.23 -27.86 -0.66
C ILE A 33 0.95 -26.38 -0.34
N THR A 34 0.10 -25.74 -1.15
CA THR A 34 -0.40 -24.38 -0.92
C THR A 34 -1.03 -24.24 0.47
N GLN A 35 -1.94 -25.16 0.84
CA GLN A 35 -2.61 -25.13 2.14
C GLN A 35 -1.68 -25.42 3.33
N GLN A 36 -0.69 -26.29 3.16
CA GLN A 36 0.33 -26.54 4.19
C GLN A 36 1.20 -25.30 4.43
N LEU A 37 1.65 -24.64 3.35
CA LEU A 37 2.45 -23.42 3.44
C LEU A 37 1.66 -22.26 4.08
N GLU A 38 0.38 -22.09 3.72
CA GLU A 38 -0.51 -21.12 4.38
C GLU A 38 -0.64 -21.40 5.89
N GLY A 39 -0.74 -22.68 6.27
CA GLY A 39 -0.79 -23.11 7.67
C GLY A 39 0.48 -22.74 8.45
N ASP A 40 1.65 -22.91 7.84
CA ASP A 40 2.93 -22.60 8.47
C ASP A 40 3.17 -21.07 8.61
N LEU A 41 2.70 -20.28 7.64
CA LEU A 41 2.75 -18.82 7.66
C LEU A 41 1.85 -18.22 8.74
N CYS A 42 0.73 -18.89 9.05
CA CYS A 42 -0.30 -18.38 9.94
C CYS A 42 -0.18 -18.84 11.41
N LEU A 43 0.95 -19.44 11.77
CA LEU A 43 1.22 -19.89 13.13
C LEU A 43 1.17 -18.71 14.13
N PRO A 44 0.79 -18.94 15.41
CA PRO A 44 0.54 -17.87 16.37
C PRO A 44 1.68 -16.87 16.44
N GLY A 45 1.32 -15.58 16.48
CA GLY A 45 2.22 -14.44 16.39
C GLY A 45 3.46 -14.56 17.27
N ASP A 46 3.42 -15.30 18.37
CA ASP A 46 4.53 -15.53 19.29
C ASP A 46 5.80 -16.13 18.66
N ARG A 47 5.71 -16.86 17.54
CA ARG A 47 6.90 -17.30 16.78
C ARG A 47 7.49 -16.21 15.90
N LEU A 48 6.68 -15.31 15.36
CA LEU A 48 7.13 -14.18 14.54
C LEU A 48 7.50 -12.96 15.41
N ARG A 49 6.91 -12.84 16.61
CA ARG A 49 7.07 -11.78 17.62
C ARG A 49 8.50 -11.66 18.13
N SER A 50 9.32 -12.69 17.98
CA SER A 50 10.76 -12.60 18.24
C SER A 50 11.48 -11.94 17.06
N CYS A 51 11.22 -10.65 16.81
CA CYS A 51 12.03 -9.76 15.95
C CYS A 51 13.47 -9.52 16.50
N LYS A 52 14.07 -10.51 17.18
CA LYS A 52 15.44 -10.44 17.72
C LYS A 52 16.33 -11.64 17.33
N SER A 53 15.91 -12.49 16.39
CA SER A 53 16.76 -13.57 15.85
C SER A 53 16.15 -14.12 14.54
N PRO A 54 16.83 -15.02 13.78
CA PRO A 54 17.05 -15.04 12.30
C PRO A 54 15.84 -15.03 11.34
N ILE A 55 14.62 -14.80 11.81
CA ILE A 55 13.40 -14.70 11.03
C ILE A 55 13.40 -13.47 10.10
N ILE A 56 14.12 -12.40 10.47
CA ILE A 56 14.30 -11.23 9.59
C ILE A 56 14.98 -11.63 8.27
N GLU A 57 15.89 -12.61 8.29
CA GLU A 57 16.62 -13.04 7.09
C GLU A 57 15.72 -13.73 6.05
N PHE A 58 14.50 -14.14 6.43
CA PHE A 58 13.55 -14.80 5.53
C PHE A 58 12.27 -13.99 5.29
N TYR A 59 12.23 -12.74 5.76
CA TYR A 59 11.02 -11.93 5.73
C TYR A 59 10.57 -11.62 4.29
N GLU A 60 11.51 -11.26 3.43
CA GLU A 60 11.27 -11.00 2.01
C GLU A 60 10.76 -12.25 1.27
N GLU A 61 11.33 -13.43 1.56
CA GLU A 61 10.91 -14.70 0.98
C GLU A 61 9.50 -15.09 1.44
N ILE A 62 9.19 -14.89 2.72
CA ILE A 62 7.87 -15.11 3.29
C ILE A 62 6.83 -14.21 2.58
N LEU A 63 7.14 -12.92 2.43
CA LEU A 63 6.26 -11.97 1.75
C LEU A 63 6.10 -12.31 0.26
N SER A 64 7.17 -12.75 -0.40
CA SER A 64 7.14 -13.17 -1.81
C SER A 64 6.26 -14.41 -2.01
N LEU A 65 6.34 -15.38 -1.10
CA LEU A 65 5.48 -16.56 -1.12
C LEU A 65 4.02 -16.18 -0.86
N ALA A 66 3.76 -15.39 0.17
CA ALA A 66 2.44 -14.89 0.51
C ALA A 66 1.80 -14.08 -0.64
N PHE A 67 2.60 -13.28 -1.34
CA PHE A 67 2.18 -12.60 -2.56
C PHE A 67 1.73 -13.61 -3.63
N GLY A 68 2.54 -14.63 -3.92
CA GLY A 68 2.18 -15.68 -4.88
C GLY A 68 0.87 -16.41 -4.52
N LEU A 69 0.66 -16.68 -3.22
CA LEU A 69 -0.54 -17.35 -2.72
C LEU A 69 -1.81 -16.50 -2.84
N THR A 70 -1.67 -15.16 -2.84
CA THR A 70 -2.80 -14.22 -2.87
C THR A 70 -3.12 -13.66 -4.26
N CYS A 71 -2.35 -14.01 -5.29
CA CYS A 71 -2.52 -13.48 -6.64
C CYS A 71 -3.87 -13.83 -7.31
N GLN A 72 -4.44 -15.00 -7.02
CA GLN A 72 -5.69 -15.45 -7.66
C GLN A 72 -6.90 -15.40 -6.72
N SER A 73 -6.70 -15.75 -5.46
CA SER A 73 -7.73 -15.75 -4.42
C SER A 73 -7.06 -15.57 -3.06
N VAL A 74 -7.75 -14.93 -2.12
CA VAL A 74 -7.24 -14.80 -0.75
C VAL A 74 -7.95 -15.81 0.14
N SER A 75 -7.21 -16.79 0.68
CA SER A 75 -7.78 -17.77 1.60
C SER A 75 -8.03 -17.16 3.00
N PRO A 76 -8.88 -17.78 3.84
CA PRO A 76 -9.09 -17.34 5.22
C PRO A 76 -7.79 -17.28 6.05
N GLN A 77 -6.85 -18.17 5.78
CA GLN A 77 -5.52 -18.22 6.41
C GLN A 77 -4.68 -17.01 6.00
N MET A 78 -4.71 -16.64 4.71
CA MET A 78 -4.05 -15.41 4.26
C MET A 78 -4.67 -14.16 4.90
N TRP A 79 -5.99 -14.12 5.10
CA TRP A 79 -6.61 -13.03 5.85
C TRP A 79 -6.15 -12.95 7.32
N GLN A 80 -5.83 -14.08 7.95
CA GLN A 80 -5.22 -14.09 9.29
C GLN A 80 -3.77 -13.55 9.26
N LEU A 81 -3.02 -13.83 8.19
CA LEU A 81 -1.67 -13.28 8.00
C LEU A 81 -1.67 -11.75 8.00
N LEU A 82 -2.71 -11.08 7.48
CA LEU A 82 -2.83 -9.62 7.56
C LEU A 82 -2.73 -9.10 9.01
N GLY A 83 -3.35 -9.80 9.97
CA GLY A 83 -3.25 -9.44 11.39
C GLY A 83 -1.84 -9.61 11.94
N VAL A 84 -1.16 -10.69 11.53
CA VAL A 84 0.23 -10.96 11.92
C VAL A 84 1.18 -9.90 11.34
N LEU A 85 1.01 -9.53 10.07
CA LEU A 85 1.78 -8.45 9.42
C LEU A 85 1.61 -7.13 10.17
N TYR A 86 0.38 -6.81 10.57
CA TYR A 86 0.12 -5.62 11.35
C TYR A 86 0.83 -5.61 12.70
N GLU A 87 0.81 -6.73 13.44
CA GLU A 87 1.53 -6.84 14.72
C GLU A 87 3.04 -6.63 14.53
N VAL A 88 3.63 -7.24 13.50
CA VAL A 88 5.05 -7.06 13.17
C VAL A 88 5.36 -5.60 12.81
N PHE A 89 4.53 -4.99 11.95
CA PHE A 89 4.68 -3.60 11.55
C PHE A 89 4.59 -2.62 12.74
N GLN A 90 3.84 -2.95 13.79
CA GLN A 90 3.78 -2.13 15.00
C GLN A 90 5.11 -2.14 15.79
N HIS A 91 5.89 -3.21 15.72
CA HIS A 91 7.17 -3.39 16.43
C HIS A 91 8.39 -2.85 15.65
N ASP A 92 8.29 -1.62 15.14
CA ASP A 92 9.35 -0.90 14.42
C ASP A 92 9.83 -1.54 13.10
N CYS A 93 9.06 -2.44 12.51
CA CYS A 93 9.34 -3.02 11.19
C CYS A 93 8.73 -2.22 10.02
N PHE A 94 8.60 -0.89 10.16
CA PHE A 94 8.05 -0.06 9.09
C PHE A 94 8.99 0.09 7.88
N ASP A 95 10.29 -0.18 8.07
CA ASP A 95 11.28 -0.22 6.99
C ASP A 95 10.94 -1.28 5.92
N TYR A 96 10.19 -2.32 6.28
CA TYR A 96 9.74 -3.38 5.36
C TYR A 96 8.41 -3.08 4.67
N PHE A 97 7.85 -1.89 4.85
CA PHE A 97 6.55 -1.55 4.27
C PHE A 97 6.54 -1.68 2.73
N THR A 98 7.66 -1.33 2.09
CA THR A 98 7.85 -1.48 0.64
C THR A 98 7.73 -2.94 0.21
N ASP A 99 8.28 -3.88 0.99
CA ASP A 99 8.22 -5.31 0.71
C ASP A 99 6.82 -5.88 0.99
N MET A 100 6.11 -5.33 1.97
CA MET A 100 4.72 -5.72 2.26
C MET A 100 3.73 -5.24 1.21
N MET A 101 4.05 -4.16 0.47
CA MET A 101 3.12 -3.49 -0.44
C MET A 101 2.44 -4.43 -1.45
N PRO A 102 3.16 -5.30 -2.19
CA PRO A 102 2.53 -6.19 -3.17
C PRO A 102 1.45 -7.09 -2.56
N LEU A 103 1.69 -7.58 -1.34
CA LEU A 103 0.73 -8.40 -0.62
C LEU A 103 -0.47 -7.57 -0.11
N LEU A 104 -0.23 -6.36 0.42
CA LEU A 104 -1.29 -5.43 0.82
C LEU A 104 -2.19 -5.05 -0.37
N HIS A 105 -1.59 -4.82 -1.53
CA HIS A 105 -2.31 -4.57 -2.77
C HIS A 105 -3.21 -5.75 -3.18
N ASN A 106 -2.74 -6.99 -3.04
CA ASN A 106 -3.53 -8.18 -3.35
C ASN A 106 -4.77 -8.30 -2.45
N TYR A 107 -4.66 -8.03 -1.15
CA TYR A 107 -5.84 -8.01 -0.26
C TYR A 107 -6.92 -7.02 -0.72
N VAL A 108 -6.52 -5.89 -1.30
CA VAL A 108 -7.45 -4.87 -1.79
C VAL A 108 -8.06 -5.28 -3.14
N THR A 109 -7.24 -5.77 -4.06
CA THR A 109 -7.64 -5.94 -5.48
C THR A 109 -8.19 -7.30 -5.83
N VAL A 110 -7.79 -8.36 -5.13
CA VAL A 110 -8.19 -9.75 -5.41
C VAL A 110 -9.49 -10.13 -4.71
N ASP A 111 -9.65 -9.72 -3.45
CA ASP A 111 -10.82 -10.08 -2.63
C ASP A 111 -11.40 -8.85 -1.88
N THR A 112 -11.83 -7.86 -2.66
CA THR A 112 -12.43 -6.63 -2.14
C THR A 112 -13.70 -6.89 -1.32
N ASP A 113 -14.46 -7.95 -1.62
CA ASP A 113 -15.69 -8.26 -0.88
C ASP A 113 -15.35 -8.70 0.56
N MET A 114 -14.36 -9.57 0.74
CA MET A 114 -13.90 -9.97 2.07
C MET A 114 -13.21 -8.82 2.81
N LEU A 115 -12.47 -7.95 2.11
CA LEU A 115 -11.92 -6.71 2.69
C LEU A 115 -13.01 -5.87 3.35
N LEU A 116 -14.15 -5.68 2.66
CA LEU A 116 -15.23 -4.80 3.11
C LEU A 116 -16.20 -5.47 4.09
N SER A 117 -16.28 -6.80 4.09
CA SER A 117 -17.10 -7.56 5.04
C SER A 117 -16.66 -7.41 6.50
N ASN A 118 -15.37 -7.14 6.74
CA ASN A 118 -14.79 -6.96 8.05
C ASN A 118 -14.07 -5.61 8.14
N PRO A 119 -14.63 -4.62 8.87
CA PRO A 119 -14.05 -3.27 8.91
C PRO A 119 -12.60 -3.26 9.43
N LYS A 120 -12.22 -4.25 10.24
CA LYS A 120 -10.87 -4.39 10.78
C LYS A 120 -9.82 -4.59 9.69
N HIS A 121 -10.16 -5.23 8.56
CA HIS A 121 -9.20 -5.45 7.47
C HIS A 121 -8.76 -4.12 6.86
N LEU A 122 -9.73 -3.28 6.49
CA LEU A 122 -9.47 -1.96 5.94
C LEU A 122 -8.80 -1.03 6.96
N GLU A 123 -9.24 -1.09 8.23
CA GLU A 123 -8.65 -0.32 9.32
C GLU A 123 -7.16 -0.63 9.51
N VAL A 124 -6.78 -1.92 9.47
CA VAL A 124 -5.39 -2.36 9.58
C VAL A 124 -4.54 -1.80 8.44
N ILE A 125 -5.01 -1.93 7.19
CA ILE A 125 -4.28 -1.43 6.01
C ILE A 125 -4.13 0.10 6.10
N TYR A 126 -5.20 0.81 6.42
CA TYR A 126 -5.17 2.26 6.60
C TYR A 126 -4.21 2.67 7.73
N SER A 127 -4.22 1.99 8.87
CA SER A 127 -3.33 2.27 10.00
C SER A 127 -1.85 2.17 9.62
N MET A 128 -1.49 1.17 8.80
CA MET A 128 -0.14 1.04 8.25
C MET A 128 0.22 2.21 7.35
N CYS A 129 -0.62 2.53 6.35
CA CYS A 129 -0.42 3.68 5.46
C CYS A 129 -0.30 4.99 6.25
N LYS A 130 -1.17 5.20 7.24
CA LYS A 130 -1.17 6.40 8.07
C LYS A 130 0.13 6.53 8.85
N LYS A 131 0.61 5.45 9.49
CA LYS A 131 1.87 5.47 10.23
C LYS A 131 3.03 5.83 9.30
N VAL A 132 3.14 5.19 8.13
CA VAL A 132 4.19 5.48 7.12
C VAL A 132 4.20 6.95 6.71
N LEU A 133 3.03 7.51 6.37
CA LEU A 133 2.89 8.93 5.97
C LEU A 133 3.11 9.92 7.13
N THR A 134 3.11 9.45 8.38
CA THR A 134 3.28 10.30 9.57
C THR A 134 4.72 10.30 10.09
N ILE A 135 5.43 9.18 10.07
CA ILE A 135 6.73 9.05 10.76
C ILE A 135 7.95 9.42 9.93
N ASP A 136 7.78 9.90 8.68
CA ASP A 136 8.90 10.14 7.74
C ASP A 136 9.71 8.86 7.49
N ALA A 137 9.01 7.79 7.09
CA ALA A 137 9.58 6.46 6.86
C ALA A 137 10.46 6.35 5.60
N GLY A 138 10.70 7.46 4.90
CA GLY A 138 11.38 7.51 3.60
C GLY A 138 10.42 7.66 2.43
N GLU A 139 10.83 8.44 1.42
CA GLU A 139 9.94 8.84 0.32
C GLU A 139 9.35 7.66 -0.46
N ASP A 140 10.10 6.56 -0.63
CA ASP A 140 9.63 5.37 -1.36
C ASP A 140 8.45 4.70 -0.64
N ALA A 141 8.58 4.46 0.67
CA ALA A 141 7.51 3.91 1.49
C ALA A 141 6.29 4.85 1.53
N GLU A 142 6.51 6.15 1.63
CA GLU A 142 5.44 7.16 1.60
C GLU A 142 4.71 7.18 0.25
N CYS A 143 5.43 7.06 -0.87
CA CYS A 143 4.85 6.93 -2.21
C CYS A 143 3.96 5.68 -2.29
N HIS A 144 4.47 4.53 -1.84
CA HIS A 144 3.71 3.28 -1.80
C HIS A 144 2.47 3.35 -0.91
N ALA A 145 2.56 4.03 0.25
CA ALA A 145 1.43 4.21 1.15
C ALA A 145 0.34 5.07 0.50
N ALA A 146 0.71 6.22 -0.09
CA ALA A 146 -0.23 7.06 -0.83
C ALA A 146 -0.85 6.31 -2.01
N LYS A 147 -0.04 5.55 -2.77
CA LYS A 147 -0.53 4.75 -3.89
C LYS A 147 -1.54 3.69 -3.46
N LEU A 148 -1.31 3.03 -2.33
CA LEU A 148 -2.24 2.03 -1.80
C LEU A 148 -3.58 2.67 -1.39
N LEU A 149 -3.56 3.85 -0.76
CA LEU A 149 -4.78 4.60 -0.44
C LEU A 149 -5.57 4.97 -1.70
N GLU A 150 -4.90 5.41 -2.77
CA GLU A 150 -5.54 5.66 -4.07
C GLU A 150 -6.21 4.40 -4.62
N VAL A 151 -5.49 3.27 -4.63
CA VAL A 151 -6.02 1.97 -5.11
C VAL A 151 -7.27 1.57 -4.32
N ILE A 152 -7.27 1.73 -3.00
CA ILE A 152 -8.45 1.42 -2.17
C ILE A 152 -9.65 2.28 -2.60
N ILE A 153 -9.47 3.59 -2.79
CA ILE A 153 -10.56 4.49 -3.18
C ILE A 153 -11.15 4.06 -4.53
N LEU A 154 -10.29 3.76 -5.51
CA LEU A 154 -10.70 3.38 -6.86
C LEU A 154 -11.39 2.00 -6.88
N GLN A 155 -10.81 1.02 -6.19
CA GLN A 155 -11.32 -0.35 -6.15
C GLN A 155 -12.66 -0.46 -5.41
N CYS A 156 -12.82 0.32 -4.34
CA CYS A 156 -14.03 0.32 -3.51
C CYS A 156 -15.09 1.33 -3.97
N ARG A 157 -14.98 1.90 -5.17
CA ARG A 157 -15.94 2.87 -5.70
C ARG A 157 -17.35 2.30 -5.74
N GLY A 158 -18.29 3.01 -5.10
CA GLY A 158 -19.69 2.59 -5.01
C GLY A 158 -19.95 1.44 -4.02
N ARG A 159 -18.96 1.07 -3.19
CA ARG A 159 -19.08 -0.01 -2.19
C ARG A 159 -19.23 0.47 -0.74
N GLY A 160 -19.52 1.76 -0.53
CA GLY A 160 -19.89 2.30 0.79
C GLY A 160 -18.70 2.55 1.74
N ILE A 161 -17.61 3.14 1.23
CA ILE A 161 -16.44 3.54 2.04
C ILE A 161 -16.39 5.05 2.31
N ASP A 162 -17.53 5.75 2.24
CA ASP A 162 -17.61 7.21 2.37
C ASP A 162 -16.99 7.74 3.67
N GLN A 163 -17.07 6.99 4.77
CA GLN A 163 -16.46 7.31 6.06
C GLN A 163 -14.92 7.25 6.04
N CYS A 164 -14.33 6.51 5.11
CA CYS A 164 -12.87 6.37 4.99
C CYS A 164 -12.27 7.50 4.14
N ILE A 165 -13.02 8.04 3.18
CA ILE A 165 -12.52 9.08 2.26
C ILE A 165 -11.96 10.29 3.00
N PRO A 166 -12.64 10.89 4.00
CA PRO A 166 -12.09 12.01 4.76
C PRO A 166 -10.75 11.68 5.42
N LEU A 167 -10.64 10.48 6.02
CA LEU A 167 -9.44 10.02 6.72
C LEU A 167 -8.24 9.84 5.78
N PHE A 168 -8.49 9.42 4.54
CA PHE A 168 -7.44 9.21 3.53
C PHE A 168 -6.96 10.55 2.96
N VAL A 169 -7.90 11.46 2.69
CA VAL A 169 -7.60 12.81 2.21
C VAL A 169 -6.84 13.61 3.27
N GLU A 170 -7.22 13.49 4.54
CA GLU A 170 -6.57 14.18 5.65
C GLU A 170 -5.09 13.86 5.73
N VAL A 171 -4.76 12.56 5.79
CA VAL A 171 -3.36 12.13 5.99
C VAL A 171 -2.45 12.53 4.83
N VAL A 172 -2.93 12.50 3.58
CA VAL A 172 -2.10 12.91 2.43
C VAL A 172 -1.92 14.42 2.37
N LEU A 173 -2.94 15.20 2.77
CA LEU A 173 -2.82 16.66 2.82
C LEU A 173 -1.91 17.10 3.97
N GLU A 174 -2.02 16.49 5.15
CA GLU A 174 -1.07 16.64 6.25
C GLU A 174 0.37 16.40 5.79
N ARG A 175 0.59 15.29 5.05
CA ARG A 175 1.89 14.98 4.49
C ARG A 175 2.37 16.02 3.46
N LEU A 176 1.48 16.52 2.61
CA LEU A 176 1.80 17.56 1.62
C LEU A 176 2.22 18.88 2.29
N MET A 177 1.52 19.30 3.35
CA MET A 177 1.82 20.56 4.04
C MET A 177 3.11 20.53 4.87
N ARG A 178 3.53 19.35 5.34
CA ARG A 178 4.86 19.18 5.95
C ARG A 178 6.01 19.48 4.99
N GLY A 179 5.71 19.63 3.70
CA GLY A 179 6.68 19.85 2.64
C GLY A 179 7.14 18.52 2.06
N VAL A 180 7.09 18.43 0.73
CA VAL A 180 7.51 17.24 -0.01
C VAL A 180 8.66 17.63 -0.94
N LYS A 181 9.80 16.94 -0.80
CA LYS A 181 11.02 17.29 -1.53
C LYS A 181 10.96 16.76 -2.97
N SER A 182 10.54 15.51 -3.16
CA SER A 182 10.34 14.95 -4.50
C SER A 182 9.00 15.32 -5.14
N SER A 183 9.02 15.46 -6.46
CA SER A 183 7.82 15.60 -7.29
C SER A 183 7.00 14.31 -7.33
N GLU A 184 7.65 13.15 -7.18
CA GLU A 184 7.00 11.85 -7.20
C GLU A 184 6.05 11.67 -6.01
N LEU A 185 6.53 11.84 -4.78
CA LEU A 185 5.68 11.73 -3.60
C LEU A 185 4.56 12.77 -3.62
N ARG A 186 4.85 13.97 -4.11
CA ARG A 186 3.82 15.01 -4.30
C ARG A 186 2.72 14.53 -5.25
N THR A 187 3.11 13.95 -6.38
CA THR A 187 2.18 13.39 -7.38
C THR A 187 1.35 12.27 -6.76
N MET A 188 1.95 11.34 -6.01
CA MET A 188 1.24 10.25 -5.34
C MET A 188 0.20 10.77 -4.33
N CYS A 189 0.55 11.75 -3.50
CA CYS A 189 -0.40 12.36 -2.56
C CYS A 189 -1.56 13.07 -3.27
N LEU A 190 -1.27 13.77 -4.38
CA LEU A 190 -2.32 14.42 -5.19
C LEU A 190 -3.23 13.38 -5.87
N GLN A 191 -2.70 12.24 -6.31
CA GLN A 191 -3.49 11.15 -6.89
C GLN A 191 -4.57 10.64 -5.94
N VAL A 192 -4.30 10.58 -4.62
CA VAL A 192 -5.31 10.19 -3.62
C VAL A 192 -6.49 11.18 -3.60
N ALA A 193 -6.21 12.48 -3.64
CA ALA A 193 -7.26 13.50 -3.69
C ALA A 193 -8.03 13.48 -5.02
N ILE A 194 -7.34 13.21 -6.14
CA ILE A 194 -7.99 13.02 -7.45
C ILE A 194 -8.88 11.77 -7.44
N ALA A 195 -8.43 10.66 -6.84
CA ALA A 195 -9.25 9.46 -6.67
C ALA A 195 -10.48 9.74 -5.80
N ALA A 196 -10.34 10.52 -4.72
CA ALA A 196 -11.46 10.97 -3.89
C ALA A 196 -12.45 11.85 -4.69
N LEU A 197 -11.94 12.74 -5.55
CA LEU A 197 -12.76 13.54 -6.46
C LEU A 197 -13.57 12.64 -7.42
N TYR A 198 -12.93 11.60 -7.97
CA TYR A 198 -13.58 10.64 -8.85
C TYR A 198 -14.60 9.72 -8.13
N TYR A 199 -14.35 9.44 -6.85
CA TYR A 199 -15.25 8.67 -5.98
C TYR A 199 -16.53 9.46 -5.68
N ASN A 200 -16.41 10.65 -5.08
CA ASN A 200 -17.54 11.51 -4.74
C ASN A 200 -17.08 12.98 -4.59
N PRO A 201 -17.30 13.84 -5.61
CA PRO A 201 -16.86 15.23 -5.58
C PRO A 201 -17.44 16.04 -4.41
N ALA A 202 -18.71 15.82 -4.06
CA ALA A 202 -19.37 16.54 -2.98
C ALA A 202 -18.75 16.19 -1.63
N LEU A 203 -18.43 14.92 -1.41
CA LEU A 203 -17.75 14.45 -0.21
C LEU A 203 -16.33 15.02 -0.08
N LEU A 204 -15.58 15.06 -1.19
CA LEU A 204 -14.26 15.68 -1.19
C LEU A 204 -14.34 17.16 -0.84
N ILE A 205 -15.21 17.93 -1.49
CA ILE A 205 -15.35 19.38 -1.22
C ILE A 205 -15.73 19.60 0.24
N HIS A 206 -16.71 18.87 0.75
CA HIS A 206 -17.11 18.95 2.17
C HIS A 206 -15.96 18.58 3.12
N THR A 207 -15.15 17.57 2.76
CA THR A 207 -13.96 17.20 3.53
C THR A 207 -12.96 18.34 3.58
N LEU A 208 -12.63 18.93 2.42
CA LEU A 208 -11.65 20.02 2.32
C LEU A 208 -12.13 21.30 3.02
N ASP A 209 -13.42 21.61 2.98
CA ASP A 209 -13.99 22.80 3.64
C ASP A 209 -14.00 22.68 5.17
N ASN A 210 -14.12 21.47 5.71
CA ASN A 210 -14.11 21.23 7.15
C ASN A 210 -12.70 21.09 7.74
N MET A 211 -11.70 20.85 6.91
CA MET A 211 -10.32 20.82 7.36
C MET A 211 -9.87 22.22 7.74
N HIS A 212 -9.26 22.35 8.92
CA HIS A 212 -8.69 23.60 9.40
C HIS A 212 -7.27 23.33 9.87
N PHE A 213 -6.29 23.59 9.00
CA PHE A 213 -4.89 23.47 9.39
C PHE A 213 -4.47 24.77 10.08
N GLN A 214 -3.92 24.65 11.29
CA GLN A 214 -3.67 25.76 12.24
C GLN A 214 -2.77 26.90 11.73
N HIS A 215 -2.23 26.82 10.51
CA HIS A 215 -1.20 27.73 10.00
C HIS A 215 -1.43 28.28 8.58
N ASN A 216 -2.60 28.10 7.95
CA ASN A 216 -2.82 28.63 6.60
C ASN A 216 -4.09 29.52 6.51
N PRO A 217 -3.98 30.81 6.14
CA PRO A 217 -5.13 31.70 5.99
C PRO A 217 -5.95 31.47 4.71
N GLN A 218 -5.48 30.62 3.79
CA GLN A 218 -6.22 30.27 2.58
C GLN A 218 -7.06 29.00 2.78
N PRO A 219 -8.26 28.93 2.16
CA PRO A 219 -9.03 27.70 2.14
C PRO A 219 -8.23 26.59 1.47
N ILE A 220 -8.20 25.41 2.08
CA ILE A 220 -7.38 24.26 1.66
C ILE A 220 -7.73 23.84 0.23
N THR A 221 -8.99 24.00 -0.17
CA THR A 221 -9.47 23.82 -1.53
C THR A 221 -8.66 24.64 -2.55
N ALA A 222 -8.40 25.92 -2.28
CA ALA A 222 -7.63 26.78 -3.17
C ALA A 222 -6.14 26.38 -3.21
N HIS A 223 -5.57 26.00 -2.07
CA HIS A 223 -4.19 25.49 -2.02
C HIS A 223 -4.05 24.21 -2.85
N PHE A 224 -4.98 23.25 -2.67
CA PHE A 224 -5.01 22.02 -3.42
C PHE A 224 -5.14 22.25 -4.93
N ILE A 225 -6.10 23.08 -5.37
CA ILE A 225 -6.31 23.37 -6.79
C ILE A 225 -5.07 24.02 -7.41
N ASN A 226 -4.48 25.02 -6.74
CA ASN A 226 -3.27 25.67 -7.25
C ASN A 226 -2.10 24.68 -7.35
N GLN A 227 -1.93 23.82 -6.35
CA GLN A 227 -0.87 22.82 -6.36
C GLN A 227 -1.09 21.79 -7.48
N TRP A 228 -2.32 21.29 -7.63
CA TRP A 228 -2.65 20.37 -8.71
C TRP A 228 -2.39 20.99 -10.10
N MET A 229 -2.83 22.24 -10.34
CA MET A 229 -2.59 22.93 -11.61
C MET A 229 -1.11 23.14 -11.91
N ASN A 230 -0.29 23.38 -10.89
CA ASN A 230 1.16 23.54 -11.08
C ASN A 230 1.88 22.22 -11.36
N ASP A 231 1.38 21.12 -10.83
CA ASP A 231 2.01 19.81 -10.96
C ASP A 231 1.48 19.00 -12.17
N THR A 232 0.54 19.52 -12.98
CA THR A 232 -0.06 18.80 -14.14
C THR A 232 0.97 18.22 -15.11
N GLU A 233 2.13 18.86 -15.24
CA GLU A 233 3.21 18.42 -16.12
C GLU A 233 3.91 17.14 -15.63
N PHE A 234 3.87 16.86 -14.32
CA PHE A 234 4.48 15.67 -13.72
C PHE A 234 3.57 14.43 -13.76
N PHE A 235 2.28 14.59 -14.05
CA PHE A 235 1.34 13.48 -14.22
C PHE A 235 1.42 12.82 -15.61
N LEU A 236 2.20 13.37 -16.54
CA LEU A 236 2.33 12.88 -17.92
C LEU A 236 3.44 11.82 -18.11
N GLY A 237 3.95 11.24 -17.02
CA GLY A 237 5.00 10.21 -17.02
C GLY A 237 4.46 8.80 -16.98
#